data_AF-A0A094PTA5-F1
#
_entry.id   AF-A0A094PTA5-F1
#
_cell.length_a   1.000
_cell.length_b   1.000
_cell.length_c   1.000
_cell.angle_alpha   90.00
_cell.angle_beta   90.00
_cell.angle_gamma   90.00
#
_symmetry.space_group_name_H-M   'P 1'
#
loop_
_entity.id
_entity.type
_entity.pdbx_description
1 polymer ?
#
loop_
_entity_poly.entity_id
_entity_poly.type
_entity_poly.pdbx_seq_one_letter_code
_entity_poly.pdbx_strand_id
1 'polypeptide(L)'
;MASLRELVQTLLPNAVPLAKVRDESMARTVTWVRVMRMRLPAFDGMESGDLALIPLTLLTAAAPDAQARADLVEYLAEHGSTGILLLGDEQPNGVEAKARAELAQAAEQNGLPCLAVHGMESAQLERSLIGAVINRR
;
A
#
# COMPACT_ATOMS: atom_id res chain seq x y z
N MET A 1 -6.46 -12.66 14.45
CA MET A 1 -6.08 -12.07 13.14
C MET A 1 -6.27 -10.55 13.22
N ALA A 2 -5.40 -9.76 12.56
CA ALA A 2 -5.43 -8.30 12.63
C ALA A 2 -6.18 -7.67 11.45
N SER A 3 -7.08 -6.72 11.70
CA SER A 3 -7.67 -5.89 10.65
C SER A 3 -6.70 -4.81 10.17
N LEU A 4 -6.89 -4.31 8.94
CA LEU A 4 -6.12 -3.19 8.41
C LEU A 4 -6.24 -1.96 9.34
N ARG A 5 -7.44 -1.68 9.86
CA ARG A 5 -7.69 -0.61 10.83
C ARG A 5 -6.81 -0.74 12.07
N GLU A 6 -6.76 -1.91 12.69
CA GLU A 6 -5.97 -2.14 13.91
C GLU A 6 -4.47 -2.03 13.66
N LEU A 7 -3.98 -2.52 12.50
CA LEU A 7 -2.57 -2.38 12.13
C LEU A 7 -2.20 -0.91 11.96
N VAL A 8 -3.03 -0.15 11.24
CA VAL A 8 -2.80 1.29 11.03
C VAL A 8 -2.81 2.04 12.35
N GLN A 9 -3.80 1.81 13.22
CA GLN A 9 -3.89 2.50 14.51
C GLN A 9 -2.76 2.14 15.48
N THR A 10 -2.25 0.90 15.43
CA THR A 10 -1.20 0.45 16.35
C THR A 10 0.20 0.85 15.88
N LEU A 11 0.48 0.70 14.58
CA LEU A 11 1.83 0.78 14.02
C LEU A 11 2.07 2.02 13.17
N LEU A 12 1.00 2.64 12.67
CA LEU A 12 1.06 3.72 11.69
C LEU A 12 0.22 4.93 12.14
N PRO A 13 0.48 5.51 13.33
CA PRO A 13 -0.33 6.62 13.84
C PRO A 13 -0.30 7.86 12.93
N ASN A 14 0.72 7.98 12.08
CA ASN A 14 0.89 9.09 11.14
C ASN A 14 0.45 8.73 9.71
N ALA A 15 -0.19 7.58 9.50
CA ALA A 15 -0.68 7.23 8.16
C ALA A 15 -1.82 8.16 7.73
N VAL A 16 -1.74 8.68 6.51
CA VAL A 16 -2.71 9.61 5.96
C VAL A 16 -3.50 8.95 4.83
N PRO A 17 -4.84 8.87 4.90
CA PRO A 17 -5.66 8.41 3.79
C PRO A 17 -5.46 9.27 2.55
N LEU A 18 -5.16 8.61 1.42
CA LEU A 18 -4.98 9.27 0.12
C LEU A 18 -6.22 9.23 -0.77
N ALA A 19 -7.11 8.28 -0.50
CA ALA A 19 -8.37 8.07 -1.19
C ALA A 19 -9.51 8.05 -0.15
N LYS A 20 -10.76 8.17 -0.61
CA LYS A 20 -11.89 7.88 0.28
C LYS A 20 -11.85 6.43 0.72
N VAL A 21 -11.62 6.23 2.00
CA VAL A 21 -11.54 4.90 2.60
C VAL A 21 -12.92 4.50 3.12
N ARG A 22 -13.46 3.39 2.62
CA ARG A 22 -14.70 2.79 3.14
C ARG A 22 -14.39 2.02 4.42
N ASP A 23 -15.27 2.13 5.42
CA ASP A 23 -15.10 1.44 6.71
C ASP A 23 -15.02 -0.08 6.58
N GLU A 24 -15.77 -0.65 5.64
CA GLU A 24 -15.75 -2.07 5.31
C GLU A 24 -14.38 -2.51 4.81
N SER A 25 -13.74 -1.70 3.95
CA SER A 25 -12.42 -2.01 3.42
C SER A 25 -11.34 -1.96 4.52
N MET A 26 -11.48 -1.09 5.52
CA MET A 26 -10.58 -1.03 6.68
C MET A 26 -10.80 -2.17 7.68
N ALA A 27 -11.98 -2.79 7.69
CA ALA A 27 -12.27 -3.95 8.52
C ALA A 27 -11.67 -5.26 7.96
N ARG A 28 -11.19 -5.26 6.71
CA ARG A 28 -10.59 -6.44 6.09
C ARG A 28 -9.38 -6.92 6.90
N THR A 29 -9.29 -8.24 7.04
CA THR A 29 -8.20 -8.91 7.73
C THR A 29 -6.95 -8.95 6.87
N VAL A 30 -5.84 -8.50 7.42
CA VAL A 30 -4.52 -8.58 6.78
C VAL A 30 -3.88 -9.92 7.11
N THR A 31 -3.59 -10.71 6.09
CA THR A 31 -2.98 -12.05 6.21
C THR A 31 -1.47 -12.00 6.08
N TRP A 32 -0.94 -11.10 5.25
CA TRP A 32 0.49 -10.92 5.02
C TRP A 32 0.79 -9.51 4.49
N VAL A 33 2.07 -9.17 4.36
CA VAL A 33 2.53 -7.89 3.80
C VAL A 33 3.50 -8.18 2.66
N ARG A 34 3.26 -7.59 1.50
CA ARG A 34 4.07 -7.78 0.30
C ARG A 34 4.71 -6.46 -0.09
N VAL A 35 6.03 -6.44 -0.22
CA VAL A 35 6.77 -5.23 -0.62
C VAL A 35 7.06 -5.23 -2.09
N MET A 36 6.78 -4.09 -2.74
CA MET A 36 7.11 -3.85 -4.13
C MET A 36 8.63 -3.87 -4.34
N ARG A 37 9.08 -4.55 -5.40
CA ARG A 37 10.50 -4.69 -5.75
C ARG A 37 10.77 -4.08 -7.12
N MET A 38 12.02 -3.64 -7.35
CA MET A 38 12.52 -3.22 -8.68
C MET A 38 12.79 -4.41 -9.62
N ARG A 39 11.84 -5.33 -9.76
CA ARG A 39 11.90 -6.43 -10.73
C ARG A 39 10.49 -6.89 -11.07
N LEU A 40 10.32 -7.53 -12.23
CA LEU A 40 9.03 -8.12 -12.60
C LEU A 40 9.00 -9.62 -12.21
N PRO A 41 7.89 -10.10 -11.62
CA PRO A 41 6.74 -9.32 -11.16
C PRO A 41 7.09 -8.43 -9.96
N ALA A 42 6.49 -7.23 -9.90
CA ALA A 42 6.76 -6.21 -8.88
C ALA A 42 6.43 -6.70 -7.46
N PHE A 43 5.48 -7.63 -7.35
CA PHE A 43 5.18 -8.40 -6.15
C PHE A 43 5.43 -9.88 -6.38
N ASP A 44 6.00 -10.54 -5.38
CA ASP A 44 6.35 -11.97 -5.42
C ASP A 44 5.14 -12.80 -4.96
N GLY A 45 4.13 -12.88 -5.84
CA GLY A 45 2.83 -13.50 -5.58
C GLY A 45 1.97 -12.68 -4.62
N MET A 46 0.87 -12.12 -5.12
CA MET A 46 -0.18 -11.52 -4.29
C MET A 46 -1.24 -12.56 -3.98
N GLU A 47 -1.60 -12.70 -2.70
CA GLU A 47 -2.71 -13.52 -2.26
C GLU A 47 -3.82 -12.66 -1.66
N SER A 48 -5.05 -13.19 -1.67
CA SER A 48 -6.19 -12.54 -1.03
C SER A 48 -5.91 -12.33 0.45
N GLY A 49 -6.09 -11.10 0.94
CA GLY A 49 -5.76 -10.74 2.33
C GLY A 49 -4.40 -10.04 2.47
N ASP A 50 -3.55 -10.06 1.45
CA ASP A 50 -2.24 -9.41 1.51
C ASP A 50 -2.37 -7.89 1.52
N LEU A 51 -1.42 -7.22 2.15
CA LEU A 51 -1.28 -5.76 2.16
C LEU A 51 -0.10 -5.34 1.30
N ALA A 52 -0.34 -4.48 0.32
CA ALA A 52 0.71 -4.00 -0.57
C ALA A 52 1.50 -2.85 0.07
N LEU A 53 2.81 -2.99 0.15
CA LEU A 53 3.74 -1.98 0.62
C LEU A 53 4.52 -1.44 -0.59
N ILE A 54 4.29 -0.17 -0.94
CA ILE A 54 4.83 0.45 -2.15
C ILE A 54 5.72 1.63 -1.77
N PRO A 55 7.04 1.57 -1.97
CA PRO A 55 7.87 2.76 -1.87
C PRO A 55 7.63 3.67 -3.09
N LEU A 56 7.39 4.96 -2.85
CA LEU A 56 7.06 5.95 -3.86
C LEU A 56 8.18 6.12 -4.89
N THR A 57 9.44 5.99 -4.46
CA THR A 57 10.62 5.98 -5.34
C THR A 57 10.66 4.77 -6.27
N LEU A 58 10.11 3.62 -5.84
CA LEU A 58 9.99 2.45 -6.70
C LEU A 58 8.80 2.56 -7.64
N LEU A 59 7.71 3.15 -7.18
CA LEU A 59 6.52 3.40 -7.99
C LEU A 59 6.86 4.25 -9.22
N THR A 60 7.59 5.35 -9.04
CA THR A 60 7.96 6.25 -10.15
C THR A 60 8.85 5.57 -11.19
N ALA A 61 9.65 4.58 -10.80
CA ALA A 61 10.50 3.83 -11.72
C ALA A 61 9.75 2.69 -12.43
N ALA A 62 8.95 1.92 -11.71
CA ALA A 62 8.31 0.70 -12.23
C ALA A 62 6.94 0.96 -12.88
N ALA A 63 6.24 2.02 -12.47
CA ALA A 63 4.99 2.47 -13.05
C ALA A 63 5.11 3.97 -13.36
N PRO A 64 5.84 4.35 -14.43
CA PRO A 64 6.23 5.74 -14.68
C PRO A 64 5.08 6.66 -15.09
N ASP A 65 4.02 6.11 -15.71
CA ASP A 65 2.84 6.85 -16.18
C ASP A 65 1.54 6.42 -15.47
N ALA A 66 0.47 7.17 -15.73
CA ALA A 66 -0.82 6.96 -15.09
C ALA A 66 -1.45 5.60 -15.42
N GLN A 67 -1.24 5.10 -16.64
CA GLN A 67 -1.78 3.81 -17.06
C GLN A 67 -1.10 2.68 -16.30
N ALA A 68 0.24 2.68 -16.24
CA ALA A 68 0.98 1.68 -15.48
C ALA A 68 0.61 1.67 -13.98
N ARG A 69 0.29 2.85 -13.42
CA ARG A 69 -0.21 2.97 -12.04
C ARG A 69 -1.63 2.42 -11.88
N ALA A 70 -2.50 2.64 -12.87
CA ALA A 70 -3.84 2.07 -12.89
C ALA A 70 -3.78 0.53 -12.99
N ASP A 71 -3.00 -0.01 -13.93
CA ASP A 71 -2.80 -1.45 -14.12
C ASP A 71 -2.26 -2.12 -12.84
N LEU A 72 -1.34 -1.44 -12.13
CA LEU A 72 -0.82 -1.93 -10.85
C LEU A 72 -1.91 -2.03 -9.79
N VAL A 73 -2.79 -1.04 -9.69
CA VAL A 73 -3.88 -1.05 -8.71
C VAL A 73 -4.93 -2.08 -9.08
N GLU A 74 -5.27 -2.20 -10.37
CA GLU A 74 -6.20 -3.21 -10.88
C GLU A 74 -5.69 -4.61 -10.53
N TYR A 75 -4.41 -4.90 -10.81
CA TYR A 75 -3.75 -6.14 -10.40
C TYR A 75 -3.91 -6.42 -8.89
N LEU A 76 -3.65 -5.42 -8.03
CA LEU A 76 -3.79 -5.58 -6.59
C LEU A 76 -5.24 -5.84 -6.16
N ALA A 77 -6.20 -5.16 -6.77
CA ALA A 77 -7.61 -5.34 -6.48
C ALA A 77 -8.11 -6.73 -6.91
N GLU A 78 -7.75 -7.17 -8.12
CA GLU A 78 -8.09 -8.48 -8.66
C GLU A 78 -7.53 -9.64 -7.82
N HIS A 79 -6.34 -9.47 -7.25
CA HIS A 79 -5.72 -10.47 -6.38
C HIS A 79 -6.22 -10.43 -4.92
N GLY A 80 -7.22 -9.60 -4.62
CA GLY A 80 -7.83 -9.54 -3.29
C GLY A 80 -6.97 -8.83 -2.24
N SER A 81 -6.13 -7.88 -2.66
CA SER A 81 -5.39 -7.04 -1.72
C SER A 81 -6.33 -6.32 -0.75
N THR A 82 -5.88 -6.20 0.48
CA THR A 82 -6.58 -5.48 1.55
C THR A 82 -6.40 -3.98 1.46
N GLY A 83 -5.32 -3.51 0.84
CA GLY A 83 -5.00 -2.10 0.70
C GLY A 83 -3.59 -1.85 0.16
N ILE A 84 -3.25 -0.56 0.12
CA ILE A 84 -1.95 -0.04 -0.27
C ILE A 84 -1.42 0.86 0.84
N LEU A 85 -0.19 0.60 1.26
CA LEU A 85 0.63 1.51 2.04
C LEU A 85 1.69 2.11 1.12
N LEU A 86 1.55 3.38 0.80
CA LEU A 86 2.49 4.14 -0.01
C LEU A 86 3.53 4.81 0.89
N LEU A 87 4.77 4.32 0.90
CA LEU A 87 5.86 4.94 1.66
C LEU A 87 6.52 6.03 0.85
N GLY A 88 6.70 7.19 1.46
CA GLY A 88 7.51 8.26 0.88
C GLY A 88 7.65 9.41 1.84
N ASP A 89 8.37 10.44 1.41
CA ASP A 89 8.51 11.65 2.20
C ASP A 89 7.16 12.36 2.39
N GLU A 90 7.07 13.11 3.50
CA GLU A 90 5.88 13.92 3.80
C GLU A 90 5.65 14.98 2.71
N GLN A 91 6.75 15.51 2.17
CA GLN A 91 6.78 16.49 1.09
C GLN A 91 7.47 15.90 -0.15
N PRO A 92 6.74 15.10 -0.96
CA PRO A 92 7.29 14.52 -2.17
C PRO A 92 7.63 15.60 -3.20
N ASN A 93 8.60 15.32 -4.07
CA ASN A 93 8.91 16.20 -5.21
C ASN A 93 7.75 16.18 -6.24
N GLY A 94 7.80 17.06 -7.25
CA GLY A 94 6.69 17.19 -8.22
C GLY A 94 6.34 15.91 -8.98
N VAL A 95 7.33 15.05 -9.28
CA VAL A 95 7.12 13.77 -9.96
C VAL A 95 6.45 12.77 -9.04
N GLU A 96 6.95 12.66 -7.81
CA GLU A 96 6.42 11.78 -6.77
C GLU A 96 5.02 12.20 -6.31
N ALA A 97 4.76 13.50 -6.17
CA ALA A 97 3.45 14.04 -5.82
C ALA A 97 2.41 13.66 -6.89
N LYS A 98 2.78 13.74 -8.17
CA LYS A 98 1.95 13.31 -9.29
C LYS A 98 1.69 11.79 -9.24
N ALA A 99 2.74 10.98 -9.08
CA ALA A 99 2.61 9.53 -8.99
C ALA A 99 1.73 9.09 -7.81
N ARG A 100 1.89 9.74 -6.64
CA ARG A 100 1.06 9.54 -5.46
C ARG A 100 -0.42 9.85 -5.73
N ALA A 101 -0.71 10.97 -6.39
CA ALA A 101 -2.08 11.38 -6.70
C ALA A 101 -2.75 10.42 -7.69
N GLU A 102 -2.05 10.01 -8.74
CA GLU A 102 -2.58 9.10 -9.76
C GLU A 102 -2.80 7.69 -9.20
N LEU A 103 -1.89 7.17 -8.36
CA LEU A 103 -2.09 5.90 -7.67
C LEU A 103 -3.30 5.97 -6.72
N ALA A 104 -3.43 7.05 -5.95
CA ALA A 104 -4.55 7.23 -5.03
C ALA A 104 -5.89 7.30 -5.77
N GLN A 105 -5.93 7.97 -6.91
CA GLN A 105 -7.11 8.04 -7.77
C GLN A 105 -7.49 6.64 -8.30
N ALA A 106 -6.52 5.87 -8.80
CA ALA A 106 -6.76 4.51 -9.25
C ALA A 106 -7.25 3.61 -8.10
N ALA A 107 -6.66 3.74 -6.90
CA ALA A 107 -7.07 3.01 -5.71
C ALA A 107 -8.52 3.31 -5.30
N GLU A 108 -8.91 4.59 -5.35
CA GLU A 108 -10.29 5.00 -5.08
C GLU A 108 -11.28 4.38 -6.07
N GLN A 109 -10.96 4.39 -7.36
CA GLN A 109 -11.80 3.81 -8.42
C GLN A 109 -12.00 2.30 -8.23
N ASN A 110 -10.98 1.61 -7.71
CA ASN A 110 -11.02 0.18 -7.43
C ASN A 110 -11.50 -0.16 -6.00
N GLY A 111 -11.89 0.84 -5.20
CA GLY A 111 -12.36 0.65 -3.82
C GLY A 111 -11.29 0.11 -2.85
N LEU A 112 -10.01 0.26 -3.21
CA LEU A 112 -8.87 -0.22 -2.44
C LEU A 112 -8.37 0.89 -1.50
N PRO A 113 -8.30 0.67 -0.17
CA PRO A 113 -7.73 1.65 0.74
C PRO A 113 -6.29 1.99 0.37
N CYS A 114 -5.97 3.28 0.30
CA CYS A 114 -4.62 3.74 0.03
C CYS A 114 -4.21 4.76 1.10
N LEU A 115 -3.12 4.48 1.80
CA LEU A 115 -2.61 5.28 2.90
C LEU A 115 -1.17 5.69 2.60
N ALA A 116 -0.84 6.98 2.75
CA ALA A 116 0.54 7.42 2.78
C ALA A 116 1.14 7.16 4.16
N VAL A 117 2.37 6.66 4.18
CA VAL A 117 3.17 6.48 5.39
C VAL A 117 4.48 7.23 5.21
N HIS A 118 4.82 8.06 6.20
CA HIS A 118 5.96 8.97 6.14
C HIS A 118 7.01 8.64 7.21
N GLY A 119 8.27 9.00 6.94
CA GLY A 119 9.35 8.96 7.92
C GLY A 119 9.78 7.56 8.39
N MET A 120 9.48 6.52 7.61
CA MET A 120 9.90 5.14 7.91
C MET A 120 10.54 4.46 6.72
N GLU A 121 11.58 3.70 6.99
CA GLU A 121 12.26 2.86 6.01
C GLU A 121 11.41 1.64 5.65
N SER A 122 11.38 1.30 4.36
CA SER A 122 10.53 0.22 3.82
C SER A 122 10.80 -1.12 4.50
N ALA A 123 12.07 -1.49 4.68
CA ALA A 123 12.45 -2.76 5.31
C ALA A 123 12.13 -2.80 6.82
N GLN A 124 12.19 -1.66 7.51
CA GLN A 124 11.80 -1.58 8.92
C GLN A 124 10.29 -1.73 9.06
N LEU A 125 9.53 -0.99 8.24
CA LEU A 125 8.07 -1.06 8.26
C LEU A 125 7.57 -2.46 7.89
N GLU A 126 8.13 -3.07 6.85
CA GLU A 126 7.82 -4.45 6.46
C GLU A 126 7.98 -5.41 7.65
N ARG A 127 9.13 -5.38 8.33
CA ARG A 127 9.40 -6.24 9.49
C ARG A 127 8.41 -6.00 10.63
N SER A 128 8.10 -4.74 10.92
CA SER A 128 7.13 -4.39 11.96
C SER A 128 5.71 -4.87 11.64
N LEU A 129 5.25 -4.69 10.41
CA LEU A 129 3.93 -5.15 9.98
C LEU A 129 3.85 -6.68 9.96
N ILE A 130 4.85 -7.36 9.38
CA ILE A 130 4.90 -8.83 9.37
C ILE A 130 4.91 -9.36 10.81
N GLY A 131 5.73 -8.79 11.70
CA GLY A 131 5.76 -9.17 13.11
C GLY A 131 4.39 -9.04 13.79
N ALA A 132 3.66 -7.95 13.54
CA ALA A 132 2.33 -7.77 14.11
C ALA A 132 1.25 -8.66 13.50
N VAL A 133 1.35 -8.98 12.20
CA VAL A 133 0.46 -9.95 11.55
C VAL A 133 0.70 -11.35 12.10
N ILE A 134 1.96 -11.77 12.25
CA ILE A 134 2.33 -13.09 12.80
C ILE A 134 1.93 -13.21 14.27
N ASN A 135 2.22 -12.20 15.11
CA ASN A 135 1.88 -12.24 16.54
C ASN A 135 0.37 -12.27 16.82
N ARG A 136 -0.47 -11.99 15.82
CA ARG A 136 -1.92 -12.01 15.91
C ARG A 136 -2.57 -13.15 15.10
N ARG A 137 -1.77 -14.06 14.54
CA ARG A 137 -2.27 -15.31 13.93
C ARG A 137 -2.58 -16.34 15.00
#